data_AF-A0AA41W118-F1
#
_entry.id   AF-A0AA41W118-F1
#
_cell.length_a   1.000
_cell.length_b   1.000
_cell.length_c   1.000
_cell.angle_alpha   90.00
_cell.angle_beta   90.00
_cell.angle_gamma   90.00
#
_symmetry.space_group_name_H-M   'P 1'
#
loop_
_entity.id
_entity.type
_entity.pdbx_description
1 polymer ?
#
loop_
_entity_poly.entity_id
_entity_poly.type
_entity_poly.pdbx_seq_one_letter_code
_entity_poly.pdbx_strand_id
1 'polypeptide(L)'
;MIPTLLTATSVFIITFIAASPVDIDGIQAASVDEWLYNGGPYELIVQYFLLGVACYMGHERDLSFCLAATAVFLIYPIGQGSFSDDMPLGISGTFNSMIVFQAEHNILMHPFHMLGVAGVFRGSLFSVMHGSLVTSSLIREALPPHP
;
A
#
# COMPACT_ATOMS: atom_id res chain seq x y z
N MET A 1 -13.81 5.48 8.45
CA MET A 1 -12.38 5.57 8.84
C MET A 1 -12.06 4.71 10.05
N ILE A 2 -12.44 5.10 11.28
CA ILE A 2 -11.98 4.37 12.49
C ILE A 2 -12.42 2.89 12.52
N PRO A 3 -13.72 2.54 12.34
CA PRO A 3 -14.13 1.14 12.40
C PRO A 3 -13.49 0.31 11.27
N THR A 4 -13.42 0.88 10.07
CA THR A 4 -12.91 0.19 8.88
C THR A 4 -11.41 -0.08 8.97
N LEU A 5 -10.61 0.88 9.43
CA LEU A 5 -9.17 0.70 9.62
C LEU A 5 -8.86 -0.25 10.79
N LEU A 6 -9.66 -0.21 11.87
CA LEU A 6 -9.49 -1.13 12.99
C LEU A 6 -9.73 -2.57 12.55
N THR A 7 -10.83 -2.83 11.82
CA THR A 7 -11.13 -4.16 11.28
C THR A 7 -10.05 -4.64 10.32
N ALA A 8 -9.62 -3.81 9.36
CA ALA A 8 -8.55 -4.17 8.43
C ALA A 8 -7.24 -4.51 9.17
N THR A 9 -6.86 -3.69 10.15
CA THR A 9 -5.64 -3.89 10.94
C THR A 9 -5.71 -5.16 11.79
N SER A 10 -6.83 -5.40 12.48
CA SER A 10 -6.98 -6.58 13.34
C SER A 10 -6.96 -7.87 12.53
N VAL A 11 -7.68 -7.90 11.39
CA VAL A 11 -7.72 -9.08 10.51
C VAL A 11 -6.34 -9.31 9.88
N PHE A 12 -5.67 -8.26 9.38
CA PHE A 12 -4.32 -8.38 8.85
C PHE A 12 -3.33 -8.99 9.86
N ILE A 13 -3.35 -8.53 11.11
CA ILE A 13 -2.47 -9.08 12.16
C ILE A 13 -2.76 -10.55 12.43
N ILE A 14 -4.05 -10.91 12.57
CA ILE A 14 -4.45 -12.30 12.86
C ILE A 14 -4.06 -13.22 11.68
N THR A 15 -4.37 -12.82 10.46
CA THR A 15 -4.06 -13.58 9.25
C THR A 15 -2.55 -13.72 9.05
N PHE A 16 -1.77 -12.65 9.26
CA PHE A 16 -0.32 -12.70 9.10
C PHE A 16 0.36 -13.69 10.06
N ILE A 17 -0.20 -13.87 11.26
CA ILE A 17 0.37 -14.74 12.30
C ILE A 17 -0.16 -16.18 12.20
N ALA A 18 -1.45 -16.35 11.90
CA ALA A 18 -2.16 -17.61 12.14
C ALA A 18 -2.84 -18.20 10.89
N ALA A 19 -2.72 -17.58 9.72
CA ALA A 19 -3.37 -18.11 8.52
C ALA A 19 -2.74 -19.44 8.08
N SER A 20 -3.62 -20.34 7.65
CA SER A 20 -3.24 -21.55 6.92
C SER A 20 -2.92 -21.21 5.45
N PRO A 21 -2.26 -22.11 4.69
CA PRO A 21 -2.04 -21.92 3.26
C PRO A 21 -3.35 -21.66 2.51
N VAL A 22 -3.28 -20.72 1.57
CA VAL A 22 -4.41 -20.23 0.78
C VAL A 22 -4.31 -20.77 -0.65
N ASP A 23 -5.43 -21.22 -1.20
CA ASP A 23 -5.61 -21.39 -2.64
C ASP A 23 -6.01 -20.05 -3.26
N ILE A 24 -5.12 -19.52 -4.08
CA ILE A 24 -5.22 -18.18 -4.66
C ILE A 24 -6.26 -18.14 -5.81
N ASP A 25 -6.54 -19.28 -6.43
CA ASP A 25 -7.45 -19.39 -7.58
C ASP A 25 -8.86 -19.89 -7.18
N GLY A 26 -9.14 -20.00 -5.88
CA GLY A 26 -10.40 -20.49 -5.35
C GLY A 26 -11.59 -19.57 -5.70
N ILE A 27 -12.71 -20.16 -6.15
CA ILE A 27 -13.81 -19.41 -6.79
C ILE A 27 -15.09 -19.24 -5.94
N GLN A 28 -15.23 -19.94 -4.81
CA GLN A 28 -16.47 -19.89 -4.01
C GLN A 28 -16.23 -20.32 -2.55
N ALA A 29 -16.96 -19.75 -1.61
CA ALA A 29 -17.00 -20.24 -0.23
C ALA A 29 -18.43 -20.40 0.28
N ALA A 30 -18.75 -21.58 0.83
CA ALA A 30 -20.02 -21.90 1.50
C ALA A 30 -19.86 -22.01 3.02
N SER A 31 -18.62 -21.95 3.53
CA SER A 31 -18.29 -22.01 4.96
C SER A 31 -17.12 -21.07 5.31
N VAL A 32 -16.91 -20.81 6.59
CA VAL A 32 -15.78 -19.98 7.07
C VAL A 32 -14.44 -20.66 6.78
N ASP A 33 -14.36 -21.98 6.90
CA ASP A 33 -13.14 -22.74 6.61
C ASP A 33 -12.76 -22.64 5.13
N GLU A 34 -13.74 -22.76 4.24
CA GLU A 34 -13.55 -22.60 2.80
C GLU A 34 -13.21 -21.14 2.44
N TRP A 35 -13.81 -20.17 3.13
CA TRP A 35 -13.48 -18.75 2.96
C TRP A 35 -12.04 -18.44 3.38
N LEU A 36 -11.56 -19.03 4.48
CA LEU A 36 -10.16 -18.92 4.91
C LEU A 36 -9.21 -19.59 3.92
N TYR A 37 -9.60 -20.74 3.37
CA TYR A 37 -8.80 -21.45 2.37
C TYR A 37 -8.70 -20.70 1.03
N ASN A 38 -9.78 -20.03 0.60
CA ASN A 38 -9.84 -19.30 -0.67
C ASN A 38 -9.42 -17.83 -0.57
N GLY A 39 -8.66 -17.46 0.46
CA GLY A 39 -8.06 -16.12 0.56
C GLY A 39 -9.04 -15.00 0.91
N GLY A 40 -10.24 -15.33 1.41
CA GLY A 40 -11.24 -14.35 1.83
C GLY A 40 -10.73 -13.24 2.78
N PRO A 41 -9.82 -13.50 3.73
CA PRO A 41 -9.22 -12.44 4.55
C PRO A 41 -8.51 -11.34 3.73
N TYR A 42 -7.89 -11.69 2.60
CA TYR A 42 -7.23 -10.72 1.72
C TYR A 42 -8.22 -9.69 1.20
N GLU A 43 -9.33 -10.16 0.61
CA GLU A 43 -10.37 -9.32 0.05
C GLU A 43 -10.99 -8.40 1.12
N LEU A 44 -11.27 -8.94 2.31
CA LEU A 44 -11.78 -8.15 3.44
C LEU A 44 -10.80 -7.05 3.84
N ILE A 45 -9.51 -7.37 4.01
CA ILE A 45 -8.49 -6.40 4.39
C ILE A 45 -8.42 -5.28 3.34
N VAL A 46 -8.34 -5.62 2.05
CA VAL A 46 -8.22 -4.66 0.95
C VAL A 46 -9.43 -3.71 0.90
N GLN A 47 -10.66 -4.25 0.93
CA GLN A 47 -11.87 -3.43 0.86
C GLN A 47 -12.01 -2.48 2.05
N TYR A 48 -11.79 -2.98 3.26
CA TYR A 48 -11.90 -2.18 4.49
C TYR A 48 -10.76 -1.15 4.60
N PHE A 49 -9.57 -1.47 4.10
CA PHE A 49 -8.45 -0.54 4.00
C PHE A 49 -8.75 0.60 3.02
N LEU A 50 -9.16 0.28 1.78
CA LEU A 50 -9.48 1.30 0.76
C LEU A 50 -10.62 2.22 1.22
N LEU A 51 -11.68 1.67 1.81
CA LEU A 51 -12.76 2.49 2.40
C LEU A 51 -12.26 3.35 3.56
N GLY A 52 -11.39 2.80 4.40
CA GLY A 52 -10.76 3.53 5.50
C GLY A 52 -9.92 4.72 5.03
N VAL A 53 -9.08 4.51 4.01
CA VAL A 53 -8.24 5.53 3.38
C VAL A 53 -9.10 6.58 2.66
N ALA A 54 -10.12 6.17 1.92
CA ALA A 54 -11.05 7.10 1.27
C ALA A 54 -11.75 8.02 2.29
N CYS A 55 -12.22 7.46 3.42
CA CYS A 55 -12.75 8.26 4.52
C CYS A 55 -11.70 9.17 5.16
N TYR A 56 -10.43 8.72 5.28
CA TYR A 56 -9.34 9.53 5.82
C TYR A 56 -9.02 10.73 4.92
N MET A 57 -9.03 10.56 3.60
CA MET A 57 -8.82 11.70 2.70
C MET A 57 -10.02 12.64 2.66
N GLY A 58 -11.24 12.14 2.89
CA GLY A 58 -12.40 13.01 3.11
C GLY A 58 -12.21 13.96 4.30
N HIS A 59 -11.34 13.57 5.24
CA HIS A 59 -10.91 14.39 6.38
C HIS A 59 -9.76 15.34 6.01
N GLU A 60 -8.66 14.84 5.44
CA GLU A 60 -7.44 15.63 5.15
C GLU A 60 -7.50 16.44 3.84
N ARG A 61 -8.42 16.13 2.93
CA ARG A 61 -8.57 16.69 1.57
C ARG A 61 -7.39 16.49 0.60
N ASP A 62 -6.41 15.66 0.96
CA ASP A 62 -5.29 15.28 0.09
C ASP A 62 -5.47 13.89 -0.52
N LEU A 63 -5.38 13.80 -1.86
CA LEU A 63 -5.83 12.61 -2.61
C LEU A 63 -4.73 11.61 -3.03
N SER A 64 -3.45 11.95 -2.87
CA SER A 64 -2.34 11.28 -3.56
C SER A 64 -2.15 9.81 -3.18
N PHE A 65 -2.18 9.46 -1.89
CA PHE A 65 -1.92 8.09 -1.41
C PHE A 65 -2.99 7.07 -1.85
N CYS A 66 -4.25 7.47 -1.88
CA CYS A 66 -5.33 6.57 -2.25
C CYS A 66 -5.36 6.25 -3.73
N LEU A 67 -4.94 7.17 -4.59
CA LEU A 67 -4.88 6.89 -6.03
C LEU A 67 -3.88 5.77 -6.32
N ALA A 68 -2.74 5.75 -5.62
CA ALA A 68 -1.78 4.66 -5.75
C ALA A 68 -2.31 3.32 -5.18
N ALA A 69 -2.90 3.36 -3.97
CA ALA A 69 -3.48 2.15 -3.35
C ALA A 69 -4.66 1.60 -4.16
N THR A 70 -5.51 2.46 -4.72
CA THR A 70 -6.65 2.07 -5.56
C THR A 70 -6.18 1.53 -6.91
N ALA A 71 -5.10 2.07 -7.47
CA ALA A 71 -4.54 1.57 -8.72
C ALA A 71 -4.05 0.12 -8.58
N VAL A 72 -3.31 -0.17 -7.51
CA VAL A 72 -2.77 -1.52 -7.25
C VAL A 72 -3.89 -2.46 -6.80
N PHE A 73 -4.61 -2.12 -5.72
CA PHE A 73 -5.51 -3.06 -5.04
C PHE A 73 -6.94 -3.15 -5.59
N LEU A 74 -7.25 -2.43 -6.67
CA LEU A 74 -8.60 -2.40 -7.23
C LEU A 74 -8.59 -2.30 -8.75
N ILE A 75 -7.96 -1.28 -9.32
CA ILE A 75 -8.03 -1.06 -10.77
C ILE A 75 -7.26 -2.14 -11.54
N TYR A 76 -6.08 -2.51 -11.07
CA TYR A 76 -5.29 -3.58 -11.67
C TYR A 76 -6.02 -4.94 -11.67
N PRO A 77 -6.50 -5.47 -10.53
CA PRO A 77 -7.23 -6.73 -10.52
C PRO A 77 -8.54 -6.69 -11.33
N ILE A 78 -9.26 -5.56 -11.34
CA ILE A 78 -10.42 -5.39 -12.23
C ILE A 78 -10.00 -5.48 -13.70
N GLY A 79 -8.86 -4.90 -14.07
CA GLY A 79 -8.31 -4.93 -15.43
C GLY A 79 -7.85 -6.33 -15.86
N GLN A 80 -7.33 -7.13 -14.93
CA GLN A 80 -6.94 -8.53 -15.18
C GLN A 80 -8.12 -9.52 -15.10
N GLY A 81 -9.21 -9.12 -14.43
CA GLY A 81 -10.40 -9.94 -14.25
C GLY A 81 -10.36 -10.83 -13.00
N SER A 82 -9.36 -10.67 -12.14
CA SER A 82 -9.23 -11.44 -10.89
C SER A 82 -8.48 -10.66 -9.79
N PHE A 83 -8.89 -10.86 -8.54
CA PHE A 83 -8.14 -10.38 -7.35
C PHE A 83 -6.96 -11.30 -6.98
N SER A 84 -6.81 -12.46 -7.62
CA SER A 84 -5.63 -13.33 -7.49
C SER A 84 -4.36 -12.68 -8.04
N ASP A 85 -4.51 -11.81 -9.04
CA ASP A 85 -3.41 -11.10 -9.72
C ASP A 85 -2.99 -9.83 -8.98
N ASP A 86 -3.71 -9.47 -7.92
CA ASP A 86 -3.42 -8.29 -7.11
C ASP A 86 -2.13 -8.47 -6.28
N MET A 87 -1.56 -7.35 -5.81
CA MET A 87 -0.33 -7.36 -5.02
C MET A 87 -0.58 -8.11 -3.68
N PRO A 88 0.18 -9.17 -3.36
CA PRO A 88 0.04 -9.84 -2.08
C PRO A 88 0.51 -8.96 -0.91
N LEU A 89 -0.16 -9.08 0.24
CA LEU A 89 0.11 -8.26 1.44
C LEU A 89 1.34 -8.74 2.22
N GLY A 90 2.52 -8.65 1.62
CA GLY A 90 3.78 -8.99 2.27
C GLY A 90 5.00 -8.62 1.42
N ILE A 91 6.17 -8.53 2.06
CA ILE A 91 7.40 -8.03 1.42
C ILE A 91 7.77 -8.86 0.18
N SER A 92 7.82 -10.19 0.32
CA SER A 92 8.12 -11.09 -0.81
C SER A 92 7.05 -11.04 -1.91
N GLY A 93 5.78 -10.88 -1.51
CA GLY A 93 4.66 -10.74 -2.42
C GLY A 93 4.73 -9.47 -3.26
N THR A 94 5.11 -8.35 -2.65
CA THR A 94 5.37 -7.10 -3.37
C THR A 94 6.48 -7.26 -4.42
N PHE A 95 7.60 -7.89 -4.07
CA PHE A 95 8.66 -8.16 -5.04
C PHE A 95 8.19 -9.07 -6.18
N ASN A 96 7.42 -10.11 -5.86
CA ASN A 96 6.85 -11.00 -6.87
C ASN A 96 5.95 -10.23 -7.84
N SER A 97 5.02 -9.43 -7.33
CA SER A 97 4.14 -8.57 -8.14
C SER A 97 4.93 -7.62 -9.03
N MET A 98 5.99 -6.98 -8.52
CA MET A 98 6.85 -6.10 -9.33
C MET A 98 7.53 -6.83 -10.50
N ILE A 99 7.98 -8.07 -10.29
CA ILE A 99 8.65 -8.86 -11.33
C ILE A 99 7.64 -9.31 -12.40
N VAL A 100 6.47 -9.79 -11.98
CA VAL A 100 5.40 -10.22 -12.90
C VAL A 100 4.89 -9.02 -13.70
N PHE A 101 4.62 -7.89 -13.04
CA PHE A 101 4.17 -6.67 -13.70
C PHE A 101 5.20 -6.14 -14.71
N GLN A 102 6.49 -6.26 -14.41
CA GLN A 102 7.54 -5.93 -15.37
C GLN A 102 7.57 -6.90 -16.55
N ALA A 103 7.34 -8.20 -16.32
CA ALA A 103 7.31 -9.20 -17.39
C ALA A 103 6.11 -9.02 -18.32
N GLU A 104 4.94 -8.67 -17.79
CA GLU A 104 3.69 -8.55 -18.56
C GLU A 104 3.50 -7.16 -19.18
N HIS A 105 3.97 -6.11 -18.53
CA HIS A 105 3.69 -4.72 -18.94
C HIS A 105 4.92 -3.87 -19.27
N ASN A 106 6.13 -4.40 -19.07
CA ASN A 106 7.37 -3.66 -19.29
C ASN A 106 7.38 -2.27 -18.64
N ILE A 107 6.93 -2.20 -17.38
CA ILE A 107 6.64 -0.94 -16.68
C ILE A 107 7.83 0.03 -16.63
N LEU A 108 9.06 -0.48 -16.61
CA LEU A 108 10.27 0.36 -16.63
C LEU A 108 10.34 1.27 -17.86
N MET A 109 9.71 0.89 -18.98
CA MET A 109 9.66 1.69 -20.20
C MET A 109 8.44 2.62 -20.28
N HIS A 110 7.55 2.59 -19.28
CA HIS A 110 6.31 3.38 -19.29
C HIS A 110 6.54 4.83 -18.80
N PRO A 111 6.13 5.87 -19.55
CA PRO A 111 6.37 7.27 -19.16
C PRO A 111 5.79 7.66 -17.81
N PHE A 112 4.61 7.15 -17.43
CA PHE A 112 4.04 7.44 -16.10
C PHE A 112 4.83 6.80 -14.96
N HIS A 113 5.46 5.65 -15.17
CA HIS A 113 6.36 5.07 -14.18
C HIS A 113 7.61 5.92 -14.03
N MET A 114 8.22 6.34 -15.14
CA MET A 114 9.37 7.26 -15.12
C MET A 114 9.05 8.59 -14.42
N LEU A 115 7.84 9.14 -14.64
CA LEU A 115 7.37 10.33 -13.95
C LEU A 115 7.21 10.10 -12.44
N GLY A 116 6.64 8.95 -12.03
CA GLY A 116 6.52 8.55 -10.64
C GLY A 116 7.88 8.42 -9.95
N VAL A 117 8.83 7.74 -10.60
CA VAL A 117 10.23 7.63 -10.15
C VAL A 117 10.84 9.02 -9.98
N ALA A 118 10.75 9.89 -10.99
CA ALA A 118 11.25 11.26 -10.90
C ALA A 118 10.61 12.04 -9.74
N GLY A 119 9.31 11.83 -9.48
CA GLY A 119 8.59 12.42 -8.36
C GLY A 119 9.12 11.98 -6.99
N VAL A 120 9.31 10.67 -6.77
CA VAL A 120 9.84 10.14 -5.51
C VAL A 120 11.28 10.59 -5.25
N PHE A 121 12.15 10.51 -6.26
CA PHE A 121 13.54 10.95 -6.15
C PHE A 121 13.66 12.47 -5.93
N ARG A 122 12.84 13.28 -6.62
CA ARG A 122 12.80 14.72 -6.43
C ARG A 122 12.23 15.11 -5.07
N GLY A 123 11.18 14.43 -4.62
CA GLY A 123 10.55 14.66 -3.32
C GLY A 123 11.49 14.39 -2.16
N SER A 124 12.20 13.25 -2.17
CA SER A 124 13.20 12.92 -1.16
C SER A 124 14.37 13.90 -1.16
N LEU A 125 14.88 14.26 -2.34
CA LEU A 125 15.95 15.25 -2.50
C LEU A 125 15.54 16.64 -1.95
N PHE A 126 14.35 17.13 -2.27
CA PHE A 126 13.86 18.40 -1.73
C PHE A 126 13.57 18.33 -0.24
N SER A 127 13.07 17.21 0.27
CA SER A 127 12.87 17.02 1.71
C SER A 127 14.19 17.16 2.47
N VAL A 128 15.26 16.52 1.98
CA VAL A 128 16.60 16.61 2.59
C VAL A 128 17.17 18.02 2.46
N MET A 129 17.08 18.65 1.28
CA MET A 129 17.58 20.01 1.09
C MET A 129 16.85 21.02 1.98
N HIS A 130 15.52 20.96 2.05
CA HIS A 130 14.75 21.85 2.91
C HIS A 130 15.12 21.67 4.38
N GLY A 131 15.17 20.42 4.85
CA GLY A 131 15.62 20.12 6.21
C GLY A 131 17.02 20.66 6.50
N SER A 132 17.96 20.52 5.56
CA SER A 132 19.32 21.05 5.71
C SER A 132 19.36 22.58 5.76
N LEU A 133 18.58 23.26 4.90
CA LEU A 133 18.56 24.71 4.84
C LEU A 133 17.97 25.30 6.11
N VAL A 134 16.80 24.82 6.53
CA VAL A 134 16.13 25.25 7.77
C VAL A 134 17.05 25.05 8.97
N THR A 135 17.65 23.86 9.10
CA THR A 135 18.55 23.53 10.21
C THR A 135 19.81 24.41 10.19
N SER A 136 20.35 24.71 8.99
CA SER A 136 21.53 25.57 8.84
C SER A 136 21.27 27.05 9.15
N SER A 137 20.02 27.48 9.16
CA SER A 137 19.62 28.88 9.38
C SER A 137 18.92 29.13 10.72
N LEU A 138 18.97 28.18 11.66
CA LEU A 138 18.38 28.38 12.99
C LEU A 138 19.08 29.54 13.71
N ILE A 139 18.29 30.46 14.25
CA ILE A 139 18.78 31.49 15.17
C ILE A 139 19.15 30.79 16.48
N ARG A 140 20.31 31.13 17.04
CA ARG A 140 20.76 30.56 18.32
C ARG A 140 19.88 31.06 19.46
N GLU A 141 19.05 30.18 20.00
CA GLU A 141 18.18 30.48 21.16
C GLU A 141 18.60 29.75 22.45
N ALA A 142 19.50 28.76 22.37
CA ALA A 142 19.97 28.00 23.52
C ALA A 142 21.51 27.99 23.63
N LEU A 143 21.99 27.92 24.87
CA LEU A 143 23.40 27.64 25.16
C LEU A 143 23.66 26.14 24.95
N PRO A 144 24.86 25.75 24.47
CA PRO A 144 25.23 24.35 24.36
C PRO A 144 25.15 23.67 25.73
N PRO A 145 24.78 22.37 25.78
CA PRO A 145 24.77 21.61 27.02
C PRO A 145 26.16 21.66 27.68
N HIS A 146 26.18 21.86 29.00
CA HIS A 146 27.43 21.80 29.76
C HIS A 146 28.02 20.38 29.70
N PRO A 147 29.36 20.25 29.65
CA PRO A 147 30.03 18.96 29.66
C PRO A 147 29.81 18.18 30.97
#